data_AF-A0A7J8UBW3-F1
#
_entry.id   AF-A0A7J8UBW3-F1
#
_cell.length_a   1.000
_cell.length_b   1.000
_cell.length_c   1.000
_cell.angle_alpha   90.00
_cell.angle_beta   90.00
_cell.angle_gamma   90.00
#
_symmetry.space_group_name_H-M   'P 1'
#
loop_
_entity.id
_entity.type
_entity.pdbx_description
1 polymer ?
#
loop_
_entity_poly.entity_id
_entity_poly.type
_entity_poly.pdbx_seq_one_letter_code
_entity_poly.pdbx_strand_id
1 'polypeptide(L)'
;CANCHLANKPVDIEVPQAVLPDTVFEAIVRIPYDMQLKQVLANCKKGALNVGVVLILPERFELAPPDRISPEMKEKIGNLSFQNYRPTKNNILVIGPIPGGKRGRGQIYPDGNKSNNTVYNATATCVVSKIIRKEKWATE
;
A
#
# COMPACT_ATOMS: atom_id res chain seq x y z
N CYS A 1 -7.74 4.69 -1.54
CA CYS A 1 -7.09 3.85 -0.51
C CYS A 1 -7.98 3.59 0.72
N ALA A 2 -8.40 4.63 1.45
CA ALA A 2 -9.19 4.47 2.69
C ALA A 2 -10.54 3.76 2.50
N ASN A 3 -11.17 3.88 1.32
CA ASN A 3 -12.44 3.20 1.02
C ASN A 3 -12.33 1.66 1.04
N CYS A 4 -11.13 1.10 0.84
CA CYS A 4 -10.91 -0.35 0.81
C CYS A 4 -10.00 -0.84 1.94
N HIS A 5 -9.09 0.00 2.43
CA HIS A 5 -8.20 -0.29 3.57
C HIS A 5 -8.68 0.48 4.79
N LEU A 6 -9.53 -0.17 5.58
CA LEU A 6 -10.32 0.48 6.64
C LEU A 6 -9.53 0.68 7.94
N ALA A 7 -8.46 -0.10 8.13
CA ALA A 7 -7.62 0.02 9.32
C ALA A 7 -6.70 1.25 9.23
N ASN A 8 -6.86 2.17 10.19
CA ASN A 8 -5.97 3.31 10.34
C ASN A 8 -4.65 2.89 11.02
N LYS A 9 -3.53 3.37 10.49
CA LYS A 9 -2.21 3.35 11.16
C LYS A 9 -1.44 4.60 10.72
N PRO A 10 -0.37 4.99 11.43
CA PRO A 10 0.42 6.18 11.07
C PRO A 10 1.30 5.96 9.84
N VAL A 11 1.64 7.05 9.16
CA VAL A 11 2.60 7.17 8.07
C VAL A 11 3.30 8.51 8.27
N ASP A 12 4.62 8.52 8.23
CA ASP A 12 5.41 9.73 8.38
C ASP A 12 6.09 10.08 7.05
N ILE A 13 6.30 11.36 6.81
CA ILE A 13 7.03 11.87 5.65
C ILE A 13 8.05 12.91 6.13
N GLU A 14 9.29 12.75 5.70
CA GLU A 14 10.38 13.68 5.93
C GLU A 14 10.78 14.30 4.58
N VAL A 15 10.77 15.63 4.53
CA VAL A 15 11.18 16.43 3.38
C VAL A 15 12.06 17.58 3.86
N PRO A 16 12.96 18.12 3.02
CA PRO A 16 13.69 19.34 3.35
C PRO A 16 12.73 20.48 3.65
N GLN A 17 13.13 21.34 4.59
CA GLN A 17 12.34 22.53 4.95
C GLN A 17 12.14 23.47 3.75
N ALA A 18 13.14 23.59 2.89
CA ALA A 18 13.10 24.40 1.68
C ALA A 18 13.90 23.73 0.57
N VAL A 19 13.50 23.98 -0.67
CA VAL A 19 14.16 23.46 -1.87
C VAL A 19 14.36 24.61 -2.85
N LEU A 20 15.53 24.65 -3.47
CA LEU A 20 15.83 25.62 -4.52
C LEU A 20 15.15 25.23 -5.83
N PRO A 21 14.90 26.19 -6.74
CA PRO A 21 14.40 25.89 -8.08
C PRO A 21 15.30 24.87 -8.79
N ASP A 22 14.66 24.00 -9.57
CA ASP A 22 15.32 22.97 -10.40
C ASP A 22 16.30 22.04 -9.64
N THR A 23 16.11 21.86 -8.34
CA THR A 23 16.98 21.01 -7.50
C THR A 23 16.33 19.66 -7.20
N VAL A 24 17.11 18.58 -7.28
CA VAL A 24 16.65 17.23 -6.86
C VAL A 24 16.76 17.12 -5.34
N PHE A 25 15.73 16.58 -4.69
CA PHE A 25 15.75 16.29 -3.26
C PHE A 25 15.05 14.97 -2.93
N GLU A 26 15.37 14.40 -1.77
CA GLU A 26 14.75 13.18 -1.27
C GLU A 26 13.49 13.49 -0.45
N ALA A 27 12.42 12.73 -0.67
CA ALA A 27 11.25 12.68 0.20
C ALA A 27 11.17 11.29 0.83
N ILE A 28 11.45 11.19 2.13
CA ILE A 28 11.53 9.91 2.83
C ILE A 28 10.16 9.60 3.43
N VAL A 29 9.54 8.52 2.97
CA VAL A 29 8.27 8.05 3.52
C VAL A 29 8.50 6.88 4.45
N ARG A 30 8.15 7.05 5.73
CA ARG A 30 8.26 6.00 6.75
C ARG A 30 6.89 5.40 7.06
N ILE A 31 6.82 4.08 7.06
CA ILE A 31 5.58 3.33 7.28
C ILE A 31 5.87 2.30 8.37
N PRO A 32 5.70 2.67 9.65
CA PRO A 32 5.98 1.75 10.74
C PRO A 32 4.98 0.60 10.72
N TYR A 33 5.51 -0.62 10.81
CA TYR A 33 4.71 -1.81 11.08
C TYR A 33 5.56 -2.89 11.73
N ASP A 34 4.91 -3.79 12.45
CA ASP A 34 5.57 -4.94 13.05
C ASP A 34 5.83 -6.02 11.98
N MET A 35 7.12 -6.26 11.71
CA MET A 35 7.62 -7.23 10.74
C MET A 35 7.29 -8.69 11.11
N GLN A 36 6.98 -8.97 12.39
CA GLN A 36 6.62 -10.30 12.85
C GLN A 36 5.16 -10.65 12.52
N LEU A 37 4.31 -9.64 12.29
CA LEU A 37 2.91 -9.85 11.97
C LEU A 37 2.74 -10.39 10.54
N LYS A 38 1.92 -11.43 10.42
CA LYS A 38 1.50 -12.03 9.15
C LYS A 38 0.05 -11.73 8.87
N GLN A 39 -0.30 -11.58 7.60
CA GLN A 39 -1.68 -11.37 7.13
C GLN A 39 -2.27 -12.63 6.49
N VAL A 40 -3.60 -12.67 6.34
CA VAL A 40 -4.29 -13.71 5.57
C VAL A 40 -4.20 -13.39 4.08
N LEU A 41 -3.56 -14.27 3.32
CA LEU A 41 -3.45 -14.18 1.87
C LEU A 41 -4.74 -14.66 1.17
N ALA A 42 -4.81 -14.46 -0.15
CA ALA A 42 -5.96 -14.91 -0.95
C ALA A 42 -6.22 -16.43 -0.81
N ASN A 43 -5.15 -17.23 -0.76
CA ASN A 43 -5.20 -18.68 -0.52
C ASN A 43 -5.48 -19.09 0.95
N CYS A 44 -5.88 -18.14 1.80
CA CYS A 44 -6.17 -18.36 3.22
C CYS A 44 -4.99 -18.91 4.06
N LYS A 45 -3.74 -18.75 3.59
CA LYS A 45 -2.51 -18.99 4.38
C LYS A 45 -2.01 -17.68 4.98
N LYS A 46 -1.20 -17.78 6.04
CA LYS A 46 -0.52 -16.61 6.65
C LYS A 46 0.72 -16.26 5.83
N GLY A 47 0.89 -14.99 5.48
CA GLY A 47 2.05 -14.51 4.71
C GLY A 47 2.45 -13.07 5.05
N ALA A 48 3.50 -12.59 4.38
CA ALA A 48 4.04 -11.24 4.55
C ALA A 48 3.10 -10.15 4.01
N LEU A 49 3.37 -8.88 4.36
CA LEU A 49 2.65 -7.69 3.93
C LEU A 49 3.41 -6.93 2.82
N ASN A 50 2.72 -6.19 1.93
CA ASN A 50 3.31 -5.42 0.81
C ASN A 50 2.94 -3.91 0.82
N VAL A 51 3.88 -2.95 0.62
CA VAL A 51 3.64 -1.47 0.72
C VAL A 51 3.14 -0.99 -0.62
N GLY A 52 2.02 -0.27 -0.62
CA GLY A 52 1.79 0.80 -1.60
C GLY A 52 1.78 2.18 -0.95
N VAL A 53 2.25 3.20 -1.66
CA VAL A 53 2.03 4.61 -1.30
C VAL A 53 1.48 5.38 -2.48
N VAL A 54 0.69 6.41 -2.19
CA VAL A 54 0.39 7.47 -3.14
C VAL A 54 0.98 8.74 -2.54
N LEU A 55 1.93 9.36 -3.25
CA LEU A 55 2.56 10.62 -2.89
C LEU A 55 2.01 11.71 -3.81
N ILE A 56 1.41 12.73 -3.21
CA ILE A 56 0.84 13.87 -3.92
C ILE A 56 1.77 15.05 -3.68
N LEU A 57 2.46 15.49 -4.73
CA LEU A 57 3.34 16.65 -4.70
C LEU A 57 2.59 17.91 -5.17
N PRO A 58 3.06 19.11 -4.80
CA PRO A 58 2.55 20.36 -5.35
C PRO A 58 2.66 20.39 -6.88
N GLU A 59 1.92 21.29 -7.51
CA GLU A 59 2.04 21.47 -8.96
C GLU A 59 3.47 21.84 -9.36
N ARG A 60 3.87 21.40 -10.57
CA ARG A 60 5.22 21.56 -11.14
C ARG A 60 6.33 20.74 -10.48
N PHE A 61 6.03 19.97 -9.45
CA PHE A 61 6.94 18.92 -8.98
C PHE A 61 6.68 17.64 -9.75
N GLU A 62 7.73 16.93 -10.10
CA GLU A 62 7.67 15.62 -10.76
C GLU A 62 8.84 14.74 -10.32
N LEU A 63 8.80 13.47 -10.71
CA LEU A 63 9.90 12.55 -10.42
C LEU A 63 11.16 13.00 -11.18
N ALA A 64 12.29 13.07 -10.47
CA ALA A 64 13.56 13.42 -11.09
C ALA A 64 13.93 12.40 -12.19
N PRO A 65 14.43 12.85 -13.35
CA PRO A 65 14.81 11.94 -14.42
C PRO A 65 16.09 11.16 -14.02
N PRO A 66 16.29 9.93 -14.55
CA PRO A 66 17.32 9.02 -14.04
C PRO A 66 18.77 9.54 -14.14
N ASP A 67 19.03 10.43 -15.08
CA ASP A 67 20.32 11.10 -15.32
C ASP A 67 20.66 12.14 -14.24
N ARG A 68 19.66 12.66 -13.53
CA ARG A 68 19.83 13.63 -12.44
C ARG A 68 19.91 13.03 -11.04
N ILE A 69 19.79 11.71 -10.92
CA ILE A 69 19.81 11.01 -9.64
C ILE A 69 21.26 10.60 -9.34
N SER A 70 21.80 11.05 -8.20
CA SER A 70 23.12 10.64 -7.74
C SER A 70 23.20 9.13 -7.51
N PRO A 71 24.39 8.50 -7.64
CA PRO A 71 24.56 7.06 -7.38
C PRO A 71 24.07 6.64 -5.98
N GLU A 72 24.30 7.48 -4.98
CA GLU A 72 23.84 7.25 -3.60
C GLU A 72 22.30 7.24 -3.49
N MET A 73 21.62 8.20 -4.13
CA MET A 73 20.15 8.23 -4.17
C MET A 73 19.59 7.01 -4.91
N LYS A 74 20.25 6.60 -6.00
CA LYS A 74 19.84 5.44 -6.79
C LYS A 74 19.91 4.14 -5.99
N GLU A 75 20.92 4.00 -5.14
CA GLU A 75 21.05 2.85 -4.24
C GLU A 75 19.91 2.81 -3.20
N LYS A 76 19.57 3.96 -2.58
CA LYS A 76 18.43 4.07 -1.64
C LYS A 76 17.09 3.79 -2.30
N ILE A 77 16.90 4.22 -3.54
CA ILE A 77 15.70 3.94 -4.33
C ILE A 77 15.59 2.44 -4.63
N GLY A 78 16.71 1.74 -4.82
CA GLY A 78 16.75 0.31 -5.06
C GLY A 78 15.78 -0.11 -6.17
N ASN A 79 14.91 -1.09 -5.87
CA ASN A 79 13.94 -1.64 -6.82
C ASN A 79 12.54 -1.04 -6.69
N LEU A 80 12.42 0.18 -6.18
CA LEU A 80 11.12 0.86 -6.09
C LEU A 80 10.57 1.15 -7.49
N SER A 81 9.32 0.76 -7.72
CA SER A 81 8.58 1.11 -8.93
C SER A 81 7.76 2.36 -8.69
N PHE A 82 7.95 3.37 -9.54
CA PHE A 82 7.19 4.62 -9.56
C PHE A 82 6.30 4.63 -10.78
N GLN A 83 5.03 4.98 -10.59
CA GLN A 83 4.06 5.15 -11.67
C GLN A 83 3.34 6.48 -11.48
N ASN A 84 3.10 7.19 -12.57
CA ASN A 84 2.22 8.36 -12.51
C ASN A 84 0.78 7.87 -12.31
N TYR A 85 0.04 8.54 -11.43
CA TYR A 85 -1.37 8.21 -11.18
C TYR A 85 -2.22 8.32 -12.44
N ARG A 86 -1.86 9.26 -13.33
CA ARG A 86 -2.47 9.44 -14.64
C ARG A 86 -1.42 10.00 -15.61
N PRO A 87 -1.51 9.75 -16.94
CA PRO A 87 -0.55 10.28 -17.90
C PRO A 87 -0.38 11.81 -17.88
N THR A 88 -1.39 12.55 -17.45
CA THR A 88 -1.39 14.02 -17.38
C THR A 88 -1.05 14.58 -15.98
N LYS A 89 -0.77 13.71 -15.00
CA LYS A 89 -0.55 14.09 -13.59
C LYS A 89 0.80 13.56 -13.12
N ASN A 90 1.87 14.25 -13.49
CA ASN A 90 3.26 13.90 -13.13
C ASN A 90 3.59 14.16 -11.65
N ASN A 91 2.82 15.02 -10.98
CA ASN A 91 3.00 15.35 -9.57
C ASN A 91 2.35 14.35 -8.60
N ILE A 92 1.63 13.34 -9.11
CA ILE A 92 0.98 12.31 -8.30
C ILE A 92 1.63 10.98 -8.61
N LEU A 93 2.40 10.48 -7.65
CA LEU A 93 3.21 9.27 -7.79
C LEU A 93 2.58 8.11 -7.01
N VAL A 94 2.39 6.99 -7.68
CA VAL A 94 2.01 5.71 -7.10
C VAL A 94 3.26 4.86 -6.98
N ILE A 95 3.56 4.39 -5.77
CA ILE A 95 4.78 3.64 -5.46
C ILE A 95 4.39 2.26 -4.92
N GLY A 96 4.97 1.21 -5.48
CA GLY A 96 4.77 -0.19 -5.06
C GLY A 96 3.87 -1.02 -5.99
N PRO A 97 3.55 -2.28 -5.62
CA PRO A 97 3.72 -2.88 -4.30
C PRO A 97 5.19 -3.27 -3.99
N ILE A 98 5.70 -2.78 -2.85
CA ILE A 98 7.03 -3.12 -2.33
C ILE A 98 6.88 -4.34 -1.40
N PRO A 99 7.64 -5.42 -1.60
CA PRO A 99 7.68 -6.53 -0.64
C PRO A 99 8.08 -6.01 0.74
N GLY A 100 7.32 -6.34 1.79
CA GLY A 100 7.61 -5.86 3.13
C GLY A 100 7.07 -4.46 3.41
N GLY A 101 5.76 -4.27 3.24
CA GLY A 101 5.19 -2.95 3.34
C GLY A 101 3.67 -2.81 3.51
N LYS A 102 3.06 -1.62 3.67
CA LYS A 102 1.63 -1.31 3.96
C LYS A 102 0.61 -2.48 3.96
N ARG A 103 0.33 -2.88 5.20
CA ARG A 103 -1.00 -3.11 5.82
C ARG A 103 -1.86 -4.25 5.26
N GLY A 104 -1.28 -5.06 4.40
CA GLY A 104 -1.94 -6.25 3.93
C GLY A 104 -3.16 -5.94 3.08
N ARG A 105 -3.89 -7.00 2.76
CA ARG A 105 -4.97 -6.97 1.76
C ARG A 105 -6.14 -6.12 2.25
N GLY A 106 -6.72 -5.36 1.32
CA GLY A 106 -7.91 -4.56 1.57
C GLY A 106 -9.11 -5.41 2.00
N GLN A 107 -10.06 -4.76 2.67
CA GLN A 107 -11.29 -5.37 3.18
C GLN A 107 -12.38 -5.48 2.10
N ILE A 108 -12.30 -4.63 1.06
CA ILE A 108 -13.33 -4.48 0.02
C ILE A 108 -12.65 -4.48 -1.36
N TYR A 109 -13.20 -5.23 -2.30
CA TYR A 109 -12.77 -5.28 -3.71
C TYR A 109 -13.42 -4.17 -4.55
N PRO A 110 -12.88 -3.86 -5.75
CA PRO A 110 -13.45 -2.81 -6.61
C PRO A 110 -14.90 -3.03 -7.04
N ASP A 111 -15.36 -4.29 -7.09
CA ASP A 111 -16.75 -4.67 -7.37
C ASP A 111 -17.71 -4.45 -6.18
N GLY A 112 -17.19 -4.01 -5.03
CA GLY A 112 -17.95 -3.79 -3.79
C GLY A 112 -18.01 -5.02 -2.89
N ASN A 113 -17.54 -6.19 -3.33
CA ASN A 113 -17.58 -7.40 -2.52
C ASN A 113 -16.54 -7.37 -1.39
N LYS A 114 -16.89 -7.98 -0.26
CA LYS A 114 -16.00 -8.13 0.90
C LYS A 114 -14.91 -9.17 0.60
N SER A 115 -13.67 -8.88 1.01
CA SER A 115 -12.57 -9.84 0.95
C SER A 115 -12.62 -10.83 2.11
N ASN A 116 -11.75 -11.83 2.12
CA ASN A 116 -11.56 -12.73 3.27
C ASN A 116 -10.70 -12.11 4.40
N ASN A 117 -10.28 -10.84 4.27
CA ASN A 117 -9.54 -10.09 5.30
C ASN A 117 -10.42 -9.01 5.95
N THR A 118 -11.67 -9.33 6.22
CA THR A 118 -12.66 -8.46 6.88
C THR A 118 -13.60 -9.28 7.77
N VAL A 119 -14.36 -8.58 8.61
CA VAL A 119 -15.37 -9.20 9.49
C VAL A 119 -16.68 -9.39 8.73
N TYR A 120 -17.28 -10.57 8.89
CA TYR A 120 -18.61 -10.90 8.38
C TYR A 120 -19.63 -10.72 9.52
N ASN A 121 -20.58 -9.81 9.31
CA ASN A 121 -21.62 -9.50 10.29
C ASN A 121 -22.86 -10.37 10.01
N ALA A 122 -23.65 -10.66 11.05
CA ALA A 122 -24.95 -11.27 10.88
C ALA A 122 -25.89 -10.33 10.11
N THR A 123 -26.68 -10.88 9.17
CA THR A 123 -27.64 -10.11 8.37
C THR A 123 -28.96 -9.85 9.09
N ALA A 124 -29.27 -10.66 10.12
CA ALA A 124 -30.45 -10.53 10.95
C ALA A 124 -30.17 -11.07 12.36
N THR A 125 -30.95 -10.63 13.34
CA THR A 125 -30.93 -11.20 14.69
C THR A 125 -31.54 -12.60 14.67
N CYS A 126 -30.75 -13.63 15.00
CA CYS A 126 -31.22 -15.02 15.02
C CYS A 126 -30.38 -15.90 15.96
N VAL A 127 -30.84 -17.13 16.19
CA VAL A 127 -30.08 -18.18 16.90
C VAL A 127 -29.41 -19.10 15.87
N VAL A 128 -28.09 -19.28 15.98
CA VAL A 128 -27.31 -20.16 15.09
C VAL A 128 -27.43 -21.60 15.57
N SER A 129 -28.10 -22.47 14.81
CA SER A 129 -28.41 -23.85 15.24
C SER A 129 -27.47 -24.94 14.70
N LYS A 130 -26.81 -24.71 13.56
CA LYS A 130 -25.93 -25.70 12.90
C LYS A 130 -24.73 -25.01 12.28
N ILE A 131 -23.52 -25.39 12.69
CA ILE A 131 -22.25 -24.91 12.11
C ILE A 131 -21.45 -26.14 11.64
N ILE A 132 -21.09 -26.18 10.36
CA ILE A 132 -20.26 -27.25 9.78
C ILE A 132 -18.99 -26.61 9.22
N ARG A 133 -17.82 -27.14 9.63
CA ARG A 133 -16.54 -26.76 9.07
C ARG A 133 -16.32 -27.54 7.76
N LYS A 134 -16.28 -26.83 6.63
CA LYS A 134 -15.87 -27.39 5.33
C LYS A 134 -14.34 -27.32 5.17
N GLU A 135 -13.78 -28.20 4.34
CA GLU A 135 -12.39 -28.10 3.93
C GLU A 135 -12.14 -26.82 3.11
N LYS A 136 -10.90 -26.33 3.09
CA LYS A 136 -10.55 -25.15 2.28
C LYS A 136 -10.70 -25.50 0.80
N TRP A 137 -11.13 -24.53 -0.02
CA TRP A 137 -10.93 -24.61 -1.45
C TRP A 137 -9.43 -24.79 -1.73
N ALA A 138 -9.03 -25.98 -2.13
CA ALA A 138 -7.73 -26.20 -2.74
C ALA A 138 -7.78 -25.51 -4.10
N THR A 139 -7.17 -24.34 -4.22
CA THR A 139 -6.79 -23.81 -5.53
C THR A 139 -5.58 -24.61 -5.98
N GLU A 140 -5.76 -25.45 -7.00
CA GLU A 140 -4.68 -25.90 -7.89
C GLU A 140 -3.91 -24.69 -8.46
#